data_AF-A0A919JQR2-F1
#
_entry.id   AF-A0A919JQR2-F1
#
_cell.length_a   1.000
_cell.length_b   1.000
_cell.length_c   1.000
_cell.angle_alpha   90.00
_cell.angle_beta   90.00
_cell.angle_gamma   90.00
#
_symmetry.space_group_name_H-M   'P 1'
#
loop_
_entity.id
_entity.type
_entity.pdbx_description
1 polymer ?
#
loop_
_entity_poly.entity_id
_entity_poly.type
_entity_poly.pdbx_seq_one_letter_code
_entity_poly.pdbx_strand_id
1 'polypeptide(L)' 'MLSRHTGYDATITRSLLEACAAACRSCGDECSGHADMHEHCRICADACRACEKACRDLLSTIA' A
#
# COMPACT_ATOMS: atom_id res chain seq x y z
N MET A 1 -10.74 -6.26 -5.22
CA MET A 1 -11.24 -5.14 -6.04
C MET A 1 -10.42 -4.94 -7.30
N LEU A 2 -9.10 -4.73 -7.22
CA LEU A 2 -8.25 -4.49 -8.40
C LEU A 2 -8.28 -5.61 -9.46
N SER A 3 -8.48 -6.87 -9.04
CA SER A 3 -8.57 -8.02 -9.96
C SER A 3 -9.94 -8.19 -10.64
N ARG A 4 -10.95 -7.38 -10.27
CA ARG A 4 -12.31 -7.51 -10.80
C ARG A 4 -12.59 -6.39 -11.79
N HIS A 5 -12.69 -6.74 -13.06
CA HIS A 5 -12.90 -5.78 -14.14
C HIS A 5 -14.38 -5.58 -14.54
N THR A 6 -15.25 -6.54 -14.22
CA THR A 6 -16.69 -6.42 -14.49
C THR A 6 -17.36 -5.47 -13.51
N GLY A 7 -18.18 -4.54 -13.99
CA GLY A 7 -18.81 -3.52 -13.15
C GLY A 7 -17.79 -2.67 -12.40
N TYR A 8 -16.75 -2.23 -13.11
CA TYR A 8 -15.69 -1.38 -12.58
C TYR A 8 -16.25 -0.02 -12.13
N ASP A 9 -15.89 0.37 -10.91
CA ASP A 9 -16.17 1.67 -10.33
C ASP A 9 -14.83 2.31 -9.93
N ALA A 10 -14.47 3.39 -10.62
CA ALA A 10 -13.22 4.12 -10.41
C ALA A 10 -13.18 4.79 -9.03
N THR A 11 -14.31 5.28 -8.53
CA THR A 11 -14.42 5.94 -7.22
C THR A 11 -14.12 4.95 -6.12
N ILE A 12 -14.76 3.77 -6.15
CA ILE A 12 -14.51 2.72 -5.15
C ILE A 12 -13.05 2.23 -5.23
N THR A 13 -12.53 2.07 -6.44
CA THR A 13 -11.14 1.64 -6.64
C THR A 13 -10.15 2.66 -6.07
N ARG A 14 -10.37 3.96 -6.32
CA ARG A 14 -9.58 5.05 -5.78
C ARG A 14 -9.60 5.05 -4.25
N SER A 15 -10.78 5.02 -3.64
CA SER A 15 -10.91 5.03 -2.17
C SER A 15 -10.21 3.85 -1.51
N LEU A 16 -10.28 2.66 -2.11
CA LEU A 16 -9.59 1.49 -1.57
C LEU A 16 -8.06 1.61 -1.69
N LEU A 17 -7.56 2.11 -2.82
CA LEU A 17 -6.13 2.33 -3.01
C LEU A 17 -5.58 3.40 -2.05
N GLU A 18 -6.33 4.47 -1.79
CA GLU A 18 -5.96 5.50 -0.80
C GLU A 18 -5.87 4.92 0.60
N ALA A 19 -6.87 4.12 1.01
CA ALA A 19 -6.87 3.43 2.28
C ALA A 19 -5.70 2.44 2.40
N CYS A 20 -5.42 1.68 1.34
CA CYS A 20 -4.30 0.75 1.30
C CYS A 20 -2.95 1.46 1.40
N ALA A 21 -2.73 2.54 0.64
CA ALA A 21 -1.51 3.33 0.71
C ALA A 21 -1.31 3.94 2.12
N ALA A 22 -2.37 4.43 2.76
CA ALA A 22 -2.30 4.96 4.12
C ALA A 22 -1.94 3.87 5.15
N ALA A 23 -2.54 2.68 5.03
CA ALA A 23 -2.25 1.54 5.89
C ALA A 23 -0.81 1.04 5.71
N CYS A 24 -0.34 0.90 4.46
CA CYS A 24 1.03 0.51 4.15
C CYS A 24 2.05 1.52 4.68
N ARG A 25 1.78 2.83 4.56
CA ARG A 25 2.64 3.87 5.15
C ARG A 25 2.77 3.69 6.66
N SER A 26 1.63 3.62 7.36
CA SER A 26 1.60 3.45 8.83
C SER A 26 2.30 2.17 9.28
N CYS A 27 2.08 1.06 8.58
CA CYS A 27 2.72 -0.22 8.88
C CYS A 27 4.22 -0.17 8.62
N GLY A 28 4.64 0.44 7.51
CA GLY A 28 6.04 0.63 7.17
C GLY A 28 6.78 1.51 8.18
N ASP A 29 6.15 2.59 8.65
CA ASP A 29 6.71 3.47 9.67
C ASP A 29 6.93 2.72 10.99
N GLU A 30 5.91 1.99 11.47
CA GLU A 30 6.00 1.18 12.70
C GLU A 30 7.05 0.07 12.59
N CYS A 31 7.05 -0.69 11.49
CA CYS A 31 8.01 -1.78 11.30
C CYS A 31 9.45 -1.26 11.15
N SER A 32 9.65 -0.08 10.55
CA SER A 32 10.98 0.52 10.44
C SER A 32 11.58 0.82 11.82
N GLY A 33 10.76 1.19 12.81
CA GLY A 33 11.19 1.41 14.19
C GLY A 33 11.78 0.17 14.88
N HIS A 34 11.49 -1.02 14.35
CA HIS A 34 11.97 -2.30 14.90
C HIS A 34 13.01 -3.00 14.02
N ALA A 35 13.39 -2.41 12.87
CA ALA A 35 14.18 -3.09 11.84
C ALA A 35 15.58 -3.52 12.32
N ASP A 36 16.19 -2.78 13.24
CA ASP A 36 17.52 -3.11 13.80
C ASP A 36 17.48 -4.23 14.85
N MET A 37 16.31 -4.48 15.44
CA MET A 37 16.11 -5.55 16.44
C MET A 37 15.60 -6.85 15.81
N HIS A 38 14.80 -6.71 14.76
CA HIS A 38 14.00 -7.80 14.20
C HIS A 38 14.06 -7.80 12.68
N GLU A 39 14.75 -8.80 12.12
CA GLU A 39 14.90 -8.95 10.67
C GLU A 39 13.55 -9.06 9.94
N HIS A 40 12.56 -9.69 10.55
CA HIS A 40 11.22 -9.76 9.97
C HIS A 40 10.54 -8.39 9.87
N CYS A 41 10.83 -7.46 10.78
CA CYS A 41 10.33 -6.09 10.73
C CYS A 41 10.98 -5.30 9.58
N ARG A 42 12.28 -5.50 9.32
CA ARG A 42 12.96 -4.91 8.16
C ARG A 42 12.31 -5.34 6.84
N ILE A 43 12.09 -6.64 6.67
CA ILE A 43 11.43 -7.20 5.47
C ILE A 43 10.00 -6.66 5.33
N CYS A 44 9.25 -6.59 6.44
CA CYS A 44 7.88 -6.05 6.44
C CYS A 44 7.86 -4.56 6.05
N ALA A 45 8.80 -3.76 6.57
CA ALA A 45 8.93 -2.35 6.23
C ALA A 45 9.20 -2.16 4.74
N ASP A 46 10.16 -2.89 4.18
CA ASP A 46 10.50 -2.84 2.76
C ASP A 46 9.31 -3.21 1.87
N ALA A 47 8.60 -4.30 2.22
CA ALA A 47 7.39 -4.72 1.52
C ALA A 47 6.26 -3.67 1.61
N CYS A 48 6.07 -3.04 2.77
CA CYS A 48 5.08 -1.99 2.95
C CYS A 48 5.40 -0.74 2.12
N ARG A 49 6.68 -0.32 2.04
CA ARG A 49 7.11 0.79 1.19
C ARG A 49 6.89 0.51 -0.29
N ALA A 50 7.21 -0.71 -0.74
CA ALA A 50 6.96 -1.14 -2.10
C ALA A 50 5.46 -1.13 -2.44
N CYS A 51 4.61 -1.63 -1.54
CA CYS A 51 3.17 -1.64 -1.71
C CYS A 51 2.56 -0.23 -1.71
N GLU A 52 2.98 0.65 -0.78
CA GLU A 52 2.56 2.05 -0.74
C GLU A 52 2.87 2.74 -2.08
N LYS A 53 4.11 2.58 -2.58
CA LYS A 53 4.52 3.14 -3.86
C LYS A 53 3.64 2.63 -5.00
N ALA A 54 3.44 1.31 -5.09
CA ALA A 54 2.61 0.73 -6.14
C ALA A 54 1.16 1.23 -6.11
N CYS A 55 0.58 1.39 -4.92
CA CYS A 55 -0.77 1.94 -4.76
C CYS A 55 -0.85 3.41 -5.23
N ARG A 56 0.14 4.23 -4.85
CA ARG A 56 0.22 5.64 -5.27
C ARG A 56 0.46 5.79 -6.78
N ASP A 57 1.34 4.97 -7.34
CA ASP A 57 1.60 4.93 -8.78
C ASP A 57 0.30 4.58 -9.52
N LEU A 58 -0.42 3.54 -9.10
CA LEU A 58 -1.70 3.17 -9.72
C LEU A 58 -2.75 4.28 -9.57
N LEU A 59 -2.86 4.89 -8.39
CA LEU A 59 -3.75 6.03 -8.15
C LEU A 59 -3.50 7.20 -9.11
N SER A 60 -2.25 7.44 -9.49
CA SER A 60 -1.88 8.51 -10.44
C SER A 60 -2.34 8.25 -11.87
N THR A 61 -2.62 6.98 -12.21
CA THR A 61 -3.08 6.56 -13.54
C THR A 61 -4.61 6.46 -13.65
N ILE A 62 -5.30 6.37 -12.52
CA ILE A 62 -6.77 6.33 -12.48
C ILE A 62 -7.26 7.77 -12.55
N ALA A 63 -8.10 8.08 -13.55
CA ALA A 63 -8.78 9.37 -13.72
C ALA A 63 -9.90 9.53 -12.67
#